data_AF-A0A2X1N1Q6-F1
#
_entry.id   AF-A0A2X1N1Q6-F1
#
_cell.length_a   1.000
_cell.length_b   1.000
_cell.length_c   1.000
_cell.angle_alpha   90.00
_cell.angle_beta   90.00
_cell.angle_gamma   90.00
#
_symmetry.space_group_name_H-M   'P 1'
#
loop_
_entity.id
_entity.type
_entity.pdbx_description
1 polymer ?
#
loop_
_entity_poly.entity_id
_entity_poly.type
_entity_poly.pdbx_seq_one_letter_code
_entity_poly.pdbx_strand_id
1 'polypeptide(L)'
;MITSYRYTHYDSSDAGGSYSNMISVRLNDPRGTGYTQLWLSRGTGAYTYDWTPETRYGSMKSVSLQRIQPLTEQLNLGLTAGKVWYDTPTDDYNGLQLAAHLTWKF
;
A
#
# COMPACT_ATOMS: atom_id res chain seq x y z
N MET A 1 3.38 -18.95 7.17
CA MET A 1 2.56 -17.77 6.81
C MET A 1 2.86 -16.67 7.82
N ILE A 2 3.01 -15.42 7.37
CA ILE A 2 3.20 -14.25 8.23
C ILE A 2 2.08 -13.27 7.93
N THR A 3 1.32 -12.88 8.95
CA THR A 3 0.25 -11.88 8.83
C THR A 3 0.60 -10.69 9.72
N SER A 4 0.39 -9.48 9.22
CA SER A 4 0.52 -8.26 10.01
C SER A 4 -0.66 -7.33 9.79
N TYR A 5 -1.01 -6.59 10.83
CA TYR A 5 -2.01 -5.54 10.78
C TYR A 5 -1.39 -4.26 11.32
N ARG A 6 -1.64 -3.15 10.64
CA ARG A 6 -1.19 -1.83 11.01
C ARG A 6 -2.38 -0.88 10.98
N TYR A 7 -2.57 -0.19 12.10
CA TYR A 7 -3.45 0.96 12.21
C TYR A 7 -2.59 2.22 12.34
N THR A 8 -2.89 3.24 11.57
CA THR A 8 -2.26 4.55 11.65
C THR A 8 -3.35 5.60 11.82
N HIS A 9 -3.19 6.46 12.81
CA HIS A 9 -4.03 7.63 13.00
C HIS A 9 -3.18 8.89 12.80
N TYR A 10 -3.72 9.85 12.07
CA TYR A 10 -3.12 11.15 11.86
C TYR A 10 -4.06 12.19 12.45
N ASP A 11 -3.50 13.04 13.30
CA ASP A 11 -4.16 14.23 13.81
C ASP A 11 -3.49 15.43 13.16
N SER A 12 -4.22 16.13 12.31
CA SER A 12 -3.72 17.32 11.59
C SER A 12 -4.47 18.54 12.11
N SER A 13 -3.73 19.49 12.67
CA SER A 13 -4.25 20.67 13.38
C SER A 13 -5.25 21.50 12.57
N ASP A 14 -5.07 21.57 11.25
CA ASP A 14 -5.86 22.43 10.36
C ASP A 14 -6.86 21.65 9.46
N ALA A 15 -6.71 20.33 9.35
CA ALA A 15 -7.48 19.48 8.43
C ALA A 15 -8.31 18.41 9.16
N GLY A 16 -8.22 18.28 10.48
CA GLY A 16 -8.91 17.23 11.23
C GLY A 16 -8.24 15.85 11.14
N GLY A 17 -8.89 14.86 11.73
CA GLY A 17 -8.34 13.51 11.91
C GLY A 17 -8.51 12.61 10.69
N SER A 18 -7.46 11.87 10.34
CA SER A 18 -7.54 10.79 9.35
C SER A 18 -6.99 9.48 9.91
N TYR A 19 -7.39 8.35 9.32
CA TYR A 19 -6.92 7.04 9.77
C TYR A 19 -6.68 6.11 8.60
N SER A 20 -5.82 5.13 8.80
CA SER A 20 -5.50 4.10 7.81
C SER A 20 -5.38 2.74 8.48
N ASN A 21 -5.96 1.74 7.84
CA ASN A 21 -5.88 0.34 8.19
C ASN A 21 -5.14 -0.38 7.06
N MET A 22 -4.13 -1.17 7.40
CA MET A 22 -3.42 -2.02 6.45
C MET A 22 -3.27 -3.42 7.02
N ILE A 23 -3.69 -4.42 6.24
CA ILE A 23 -3.44 -5.83 6.51
C ILE A 23 -2.43 -6.32 5.47
N SER A 24 -1.42 -7.06 5.92
CA SER A 24 -0.49 -7.74 5.03
C SER A 24 -0.47 -9.24 5.30
N VAL A 25 -0.52 -10.05 4.24
CA VAL A 25 -0.36 -11.50 4.34
C VAL A 25 0.80 -11.93 3.45
N ARG A 26 1.79 -12.61 4.04
CA ARG A 26 2.94 -13.19 3.34
C ARG A 26 2.90 -14.71 3.41
N LEU A 27 3.00 -15.32 2.24
CA LEU A 27 3.15 -16.75 2.03
C LEU A 27 4.56 -17.01 1.52
N ASN A 28 5.36 -17.71 2.32
CA ASN A 28 6.69 -18.15 1.91
C ASN A 28 6.56 -19.41 1.05
N ASP A 29 7.46 -19.57 0.10
CA ASP A 29 7.49 -20.75 -0.75
C ASP A 29 7.88 -22.00 0.05
N PRO A 30 7.31 -23.18 -0.26
CA PRO A 30 7.67 -24.42 0.43
C PRO A 30 9.12 -24.87 0.21
N ARG A 31 9.78 -24.40 -0.85
CA ARG A 31 11.09 -24.92 -1.31
C ARG A 31 12.14 -23.84 -1.56
N GLY A 32 12.07 -22.68 -0.90
CA GLY A 32 13.09 -21.66 -1.06
C GLY A 32 12.89 -20.40 -0.24
N THR A 33 13.70 -19.39 -0.53
CA THR A 33 13.65 -18.05 0.09
C THR A 33 12.63 -17.11 -0.55
N GLY A 34 11.92 -17.58 -1.58
CA GLY A 34 10.88 -16.85 -2.26
C GLY A 34 9.64 -16.68 -1.39
N TYR A 35 8.88 -15.62 -1.69
CA TYR A 35 7.61 -15.37 -1.03
C TYR A 35 6.68 -14.53 -1.90
N THR A 36 5.40 -14.65 -1.60
CA THR A 36 4.35 -13.80 -2.14
C THR A 36 3.73 -13.02 -0.99
N GLN A 37 3.60 -11.70 -1.13
CA GLN A 37 3.00 -10.85 -0.11
C GLN A 37 1.90 -9.99 -0.71
N LEU A 38 0.74 -10.01 -0.05
CA LEU A 38 -0.43 -9.19 -0.36
C LEU A 38 -0.57 -8.11 0.72
N TRP A 39 -0.81 -6.87 0.33
CA TRP A 39 -1.26 -5.80 1.21
C TRP A 39 -2.64 -5.32 0.78
N LEU A 40 -3.52 -5.18 1.76
CA LEU A 40 -4.84 -4.60 1.62
C LEU A 40 -4.89 -3.40 2.56
N SER A 41 -5.18 -2.21 2.02
CA SER A 41 -5.27 -1.01 2.85
C SER A 41 -6.55 -0.25 2.58
N ARG A 42 -7.05 0.41 3.63
CA ARG A 42 -8.14 1.36 3.55
C ARG A 42 -7.88 2.50 4.53
N GLY A 43 -7.99 3.72 4.06
CA GLY A 43 -7.87 4.89 4.92
C GLY A 43 -8.77 6.02 4.49
N THR A 44 -8.77 7.06 5.30
CA THR A 44 -9.34 8.37 4.98
C THR A 44 -8.21 9.36 4.75
N GLY A 45 -8.47 10.36 3.93
CA GLY A 45 -7.62 11.53 3.77
C GLY A 45 -8.43 12.77 4.12
N ALA A 46 -7.87 13.65 4.94
CA ALA A 46 -8.43 14.97 5.14
C ALA A 46 -7.81 15.93 4.13
N TYR A 47 -8.65 16.63 3.37
CA TYR A 47 -8.23 17.56 2.33
C TYR A 47 -8.70 18.96 2.69
N THR A 48 -7.75 19.88 2.85
CA THR A 48 -7.98 21.32 2.92
C THR A 48 -7.73 21.90 1.54
N TYR A 49 -8.70 22.62 1.00
CA TYR A 49 -8.58 23.27 -0.29
C TYR A 49 -8.58 24.79 -0.12
N ASP A 50 -7.69 25.50 -0.79
CA ASP A 50 -7.58 26.96 -0.70
C ASP A 50 -8.88 27.71 -1.09
N TRP A 51 -9.75 27.05 -1.88
CA TRP A 51 -10.99 27.62 -2.40
C TRP A 51 -12.23 27.37 -1.51
N THR A 52 -12.14 26.60 -0.43
CA THR A 52 -13.25 26.42 0.52
C THR A 52 -12.76 26.35 1.97
N PRO A 53 -13.39 27.07 2.92
CA PRO A 53 -13.00 27.04 4.32
C PRO A 53 -13.36 25.73 5.04
N GLU A 54 -14.06 24.80 4.37
CA GLU A 54 -14.47 23.51 4.94
C GLU A 54 -13.46 22.41 4.60
N THR A 55 -13.01 21.69 5.63
CA THR A 55 -12.28 20.43 5.47
C THR A 55 -13.19 19.40 4.81
N ARG A 56 -12.72 18.78 3.73
CA ARG A 56 -13.42 17.67 3.10
C ARG A 56 -12.68 16.36 3.28
N TYR A 57 -13.43 15.29 3.52
CA TYR A 57 -12.88 13.95 3.73
C TYR A 57 -12.96 13.14 2.44
N GLY A 58 -11.84 12.57 2.02
CA GLY A 58 -11.78 11.54 1.01
C GLY A 58 -11.50 10.17 1.63
N SER A 59 -11.66 9.11 0.84
CA SER A 59 -11.28 7.76 1.22
C SER A 59 -10.32 7.14 0.20
N MET A 60 -9.41 6.31 0.67
CA MET A 60 -8.52 5.54 -0.18
C MET A 60 -8.65 4.06 0.14
N LYS A 61 -8.58 3.23 -0.90
CA LYS A 61 -8.48 1.77 -0.79
C LYS A 61 -7.35 1.32 -1.69
N SER A 62 -6.54 0.36 -1.23
CA SER A 62 -5.46 -0.19 -2.03
C SER A 62 -5.35 -1.69 -1.89
N VAL A 63 -4.95 -2.32 -2.99
CA VAL A 63 -4.52 -3.70 -3.05
C VAL A 63 -3.17 -3.72 -3.74
N SER A 64 -2.17 -4.34 -3.13
CA SER A 64 -0.89 -4.59 -3.78
C SER A 64 -0.40 -6.01 -3.52
N LEU A 65 0.17 -6.62 -4.55
CA LEU A 65 0.74 -7.95 -4.55
C LEU A 65 2.20 -7.86 -4.97
N GLN A 66 3.08 -8.47 -4.18
CA GLN A 66 4.48 -8.63 -4.50
C GLN A 66 4.84 -10.11 -4.55
N ARG A 67 5.65 -10.47 -5.54
CA ARG A 67 6.31 -11.77 -5.66
C ARG A 67 7.81 -11.55 -5.64
N ILE A 68 8.50 -12.20 -4.69
CA ILE A 68 9.96 -12.33 -4.71
C ILE A 68 10.31 -13.76 -5.12
N GLN A 69 11.04 -13.90 -6.21
CA GLN A 69 11.51 -15.16 -6.78
C GLN A 69 13.04 -15.21 -6.68
N PRO A 70 13.63 -16.13 -5.91
CA PRO A 70 15.05 -16.40 -5.98
C PRO A 70 15.38 -16.98 -7.35
N LEU A 71 16.33 -16.34 -8.04
CA LEU A 71 16.88 -16.83 -9.31
C LEU A 71 18.14 -17.67 -9.05
N THR A 72 18.93 -17.28 -8.05
CA THR A 72 20.11 -18.01 -7.55
C THR A 72 20.18 -17.87 -6.02
N GLU A 73 21.21 -18.42 -5.38
CA GLU A 73 21.44 -18.26 -3.93
C GLU A 73 21.67 -16.79 -3.53
N GLN A 74 22.24 -15.99 -4.44
CA GLN A 74 22.58 -14.59 -4.19
C GLN A 74 21.62 -13.59 -4.83
N LEU A 75 20.86 -13.99 -5.87
CA LEU A 75 20.04 -13.09 -6.68
C LEU A 75 18.54 -13.36 -6.52
N ASN A 76 17.77 -12.31 -6.24
CA ASN A 76 16.31 -12.35 -6.19
C ASN A 76 15.71 -11.36 -7.20
N LEU A 77 14.66 -11.80 -7.88
CA LEU A 77 13.80 -10.96 -8.71
C LEU A 77 12.51 -10.67 -7.95
N GLY A 78 12.20 -9.38 -7.80
CA GLY A 78 10.96 -8.91 -7.20
C GLY A 78 10.06 -8.26 -8.22
N LEU A 79 8.80 -8.67 -8.25
CA LEU A 79 7.74 -8.03 -9.03
C LEU A 79 6.65 -7.55 -8.09
N THR A 80 6.17 -6.33 -8.27
CA THR A 80 5.08 -5.75 -7.48
C THR A 80 4.05 -5.16 -8.43
N ALA A 81 2.79 -5.48 -8.19
CA ALA A 81 1.65 -4.88 -8.86
C ALA A 81 0.64 -4.41 -7.82
N GLY A 82 0.16 -3.19 -7.94
CA GLY A 82 -0.79 -2.62 -7.02
C GLY A 82 -1.77 -1.70 -7.71
N LYS A 83 -2.97 -1.62 -7.14
CA LYS A 83 -4.01 -0.69 -7.54
C LYS A 83 -4.51 0.06 -6.32
N VAL A 84 -4.67 1.35 -6.48
CA VAL A 84 -5.22 2.25 -5.47
C VAL A 84 -6.42 2.96 -6.08
N TRP A 85 -7.49 3.04 -5.31
CA TRP A 85 -8.68 3.81 -5.61
C TRP A 85 -8.73 4.97 -4.63
N TYR A 86 -8.85 6.18 -5.16
CA TYR A 86 -9.00 7.41 -4.40
C TYR A 86 -10.39 7.95 -4.70
N ASP A 87 -11.18 8.02 -3.64
CA ASP A 87 -12.47 8.70 -3.59
C ASP A 87 -12.17 10.05 -2.95
N THR A 88 -12.04 11.09 -3.78
CA THR A 88 -11.77 12.43 -3.28
C THR A 88 -12.99 13.31 -3.42
N PRO A 89 -13.12 14.38 -2.60
CA PRO A 89 -14.32 15.19 -2.57
C PRO A 89 -14.65 15.93 -3.88
N THR A 90 -13.69 16.01 -4.81
CA THR A 90 -13.84 16.69 -6.10
C THR A 90 -13.91 15.72 -7.26
N ASP A 91 -13.10 14.65 -7.27
CA ASP A 91 -13.06 13.65 -8.35
C ASP A 91 -12.55 12.29 -7.88
N ASP A 92 -13.07 11.22 -8.45
CA ASP A 92 -12.57 9.86 -8.22
C ASP A 92 -11.45 9.53 -9.19
N TYR A 93 -10.33 9.03 -8.68
CA TYR A 93 -9.23 8.58 -9.53
C TYR A 93 -8.57 7.30 -9.03
N ASN A 94 -7.92 6.60 -9.96
CA ASN A 94 -7.28 5.32 -9.68
C ASN A 94 -5.80 5.38 -10.04
N GLY A 95 -4.96 4.83 -9.17
CA GLY A 95 -3.53 4.64 -9.42
C GLY A 95 -3.22 3.17 -9.73
N LEU A 96 -2.44 2.92 -10.77
CA LEU A 96 -1.83 1.62 -11.04
C LEU A 96 -0.33 1.71 -10.77
N GLN A 97 0.18 0.81 -9.93
CA GLN A 97 1.60 0.70 -9.62
C GLN A 97 2.14 -0.63 -10.14
N LEU A 98 3.16 -0.58 -10.98
CA LEU A 98 3.91 -1.75 -11.41
C LEU A 98 5.39 -1.48 -11.13
N ALA A 99 6.07 -2.42 -10.48
CA ALA A 99 7.49 -2.31 -10.19
C ALA A 99 8.18 -3.65 -10.36
N ALA A 100 9.39 -3.61 -10.91
CA ALA A 100 10.31 -4.74 -10.96
C ALA A 100 11.63 -4.31 -10.30
N HIS A 101 12.19 -5.16 -9.46
CA HIS A 101 13.48 -4.92 -8.82
C HIS A 101 14.31 -6.19 -8.78
N LEU A 102 15.64 -6.04 -8.80
CA LEU A 102 16.59 -7.11 -8.55
C LEU A 102 17.32 -6.81 -7.24
N THR A 103 17.50 -7.83 -6.41
CA THR A 103 18.24 -7.74 -5.16
C THR A 103 19.34 -8.77 -5.15
N TRP A 104 20.58 -8.30 -5.02
CA TRP A 104 21.77 -9.14 -4.93
C TRP A 104 22.34 -9.07 -3.51
N LYS A 105 22.63 -10.23 -2.92
CA LYS A 105 23.35 -10.38 -1.65
C LYS A 105 24.84 -10.63 -1.92
N PHE A 106 25.69 -9.83 -1.29
CA PHE A 106 27.15 -10.01 -1.28
C PHE A 106 27.57 -10.94 -0.13
#